data_AF-A0A928S850-F1
#
_entry.id   AF-A0A928S850-F1
#
_cell.length_a   1.000
_cell.length_b   1.000
_cell.length_c   1.000
_cell.angle_alpha   90.00
_cell.angle_beta   90.00
_cell.angle_gamma   90.00
#
_symmetry.space_group_name_H-M   'P 1'
#
loop_
_entity.id
_entity.type
_entity.pdbx_description
1 polymer ?
#
loop_
_entity_poly.entity_id
_entity_poly.type
_entity_poly.pdbx_seq_one_letter_code
_entity_poly.pdbx_strand_id
1 'polypeptide(L)'
;MANASISVLTQYLKAQLAYLAILREYHQNGDSPYVKSALSFAIEDVQEGIARVASRLRQLGQPLLDQNLDEAGEKLVRQWRTRRSAEDKLKFVRQGFKNQLEWYGARLKELKDDADSQAILVALAEQLRVRLERWETLMKEMKVSLD
;
A
#
# COMPACT_ATOMS: atom_id res chain seq x y z
N MET A 1 -22.91 12.20 3.30
CA MET A 1 -22.02 11.77 4.40
C MET A 1 -21.26 10.50 4.03
N ALA A 2 -21.92 9.39 3.65
CA ALA A 2 -21.24 8.18 3.14
C ALA A 2 -20.41 8.37 1.86
N ASN A 3 -20.74 9.35 1.00
CA ASN A 3 -20.07 9.54 -0.28
C ASN A 3 -18.55 9.83 -0.18
N ALA A 4 -18.11 10.59 0.83
CA ALA A 4 -16.69 10.90 1.02
C ALA A 4 -15.91 9.64 1.44
N SER A 5 -16.41 8.92 2.44
CA SER A 5 -15.85 7.64 2.88
C SER A 5 -15.79 6.62 1.76
N ILE A 6 -16.90 6.44 1.03
CA ILE A 6 -16.95 5.52 -0.10
C ILE A 6 -15.87 5.87 -1.13
N SER A 7 -15.73 7.15 -1.49
CA SER A 7 -14.73 7.59 -2.45
C SER A 7 -13.30 7.34 -1.97
N VAL A 8 -12.97 7.75 -0.74
CA VAL A 8 -11.63 7.58 -0.15
C VAL A 8 -11.26 6.10 -0.01
N LEU A 9 -12.17 5.27 0.52
CA LEU A 9 -11.96 3.84 0.69
C LEU A 9 -11.85 3.10 -0.65
N THR A 10 -12.62 3.54 -1.66
CA THR A 10 -12.50 3.00 -3.02
C THR A 10 -11.15 3.33 -3.65
N GLN A 11 -10.70 4.58 -3.52
CA GLN A 11 -9.37 5.00 -4.01
C GLN A 11 -8.26 4.20 -3.32
N TYR A 12 -8.38 3.98 -2.01
CA TYR A 12 -7.46 3.13 -1.27
C TYR A 12 -7.38 1.72 -1.85
N LEU A 13 -8.52 1.03 -2.04
CA LEU A 13 -8.53 -0.34 -2.57
C LEU A 13 -7.86 -0.43 -3.94
N LYS A 14 -8.17 0.50 -4.85
CA LYS A 14 -7.56 0.53 -6.19
C LYS A 14 -6.05 0.66 -6.13
N ALA A 15 -5.55 1.58 -5.29
CA ALA A 15 -4.11 1.75 -5.10
C ALA A 15 -3.45 0.49 -4.49
N GLN A 16 -4.11 -0.16 -3.52
CA GLN A 16 -3.57 -1.36 -2.89
C GLN A 16 -3.47 -2.56 -3.83
N LEU A 17 -4.39 -2.71 -4.78
CA LEU A 17 -4.30 -3.78 -5.78
C LEU A 17 -3.02 -3.64 -6.63
N ALA A 18 -2.66 -2.42 -7.02
CA ALA A 18 -1.44 -2.15 -7.77
C ALA A 18 -0.19 -2.45 -6.93
N TYR A 19 -0.14 -2.01 -5.67
CA TYR A 19 0.97 -2.32 -4.77
C TYR A 19 1.08 -3.82 -4.48
N LEU A 20 -0.04 -4.52 -4.29
CA LEU A 20 -0.04 -5.97 -4.09
C LEU A 20 0.56 -6.70 -5.29
N ALA A 21 0.21 -6.29 -6.51
CA ALA A 21 0.79 -6.85 -7.73
C ALA A 21 2.31 -6.63 -7.79
N ILE A 22 2.77 -5.41 -7.49
CA ILE A 22 4.21 -5.05 -7.46
C ILE A 22 4.97 -5.87 -6.41
N LEU A 23 4.45 -5.94 -5.19
CA LEU A 23 5.11 -6.66 -4.09
C LEU A 23 5.19 -8.16 -4.38
N ARG A 24 4.13 -8.76 -4.95
CA ARG A 24 4.14 -10.17 -5.37
C ARG A 24 5.12 -10.41 -6.50
N GLU A 25 5.16 -9.55 -7.51
CA GLU A 25 6.11 -9.64 -8.62
C GLU A 25 7.55 -9.54 -8.10
N TYR A 26 7.83 -8.65 -7.14
CA TYR A 26 9.15 -8.56 -6.52
C TYR A 26 9.47 -9.80 -5.68
N HIS A 27 8.50 -10.29 -4.90
CA HIS A 27 8.69 -11.47 -4.06
C HIS A 27 8.99 -12.71 -4.90
N GLN A 28 8.34 -12.88 -6.05
CA GLN A 28 8.56 -14.02 -6.95
C GLN A 28 9.93 -13.96 -7.64
N ASN A 29 10.36 -12.77 -8.08
CA ASN A 29 11.55 -12.61 -8.91
C ASN A 29 12.81 -12.17 -8.14
N GLY A 30 12.71 -11.90 -6.85
CA GLY A 30 13.86 -11.53 -6.02
C GLY A 30 14.69 -12.76 -5.61
N ASP A 31 15.99 -12.57 -5.39
CA ASP A 31 16.86 -13.66 -4.94
C ASP A 31 17.23 -13.57 -3.45
N SER A 32 17.13 -12.38 -2.84
CA SER A 32 17.50 -12.18 -1.43
C SER A 32 16.43 -12.73 -0.47
N PRO A 33 16.76 -13.71 0.41
CA PRO A 33 15.82 -14.24 1.39
C PRO A 33 15.34 -13.18 2.39
N TYR A 34 16.21 -12.26 2.78
CA TYR A 34 15.87 -11.16 3.69
C TYR A 34 14.84 -10.22 3.06
N VAL A 35 15.02 -9.88 1.79
CA VAL A 35 14.06 -9.05 1.04
C VAL A 35 12.74 -9.80 0.85
N LYS A 36 12.79 -11.10 0.54
CA LYS A 36 11.57 -11.92 0.44
C LYS A 36 10.77 -11.91 1.74
N SER A 37 11.43 -12.14 2.88
CA SER A 37 10.76 -12.10 4.19
C SER A 37 10.11 -10.73 4.44
N ALA A 38 10.82 -9.63 4.19
CA ALA A 38 10.25 -8.28 4.33
C ALA A 38 9.06 -8.04 3.39
N LEU A 39 9.13 -8.55 2.15
CA LEU A 39 8.05 -8.49 1.18
C LEU A 39 6.84 -9.34 1.60
N SER A 40 7.04 -10.53 2.19
CA SER A 40 5.93 -11.36 2.69
C SER A 40 5.11 -10.60 3.72
N PHE A 41 5.78 -9.96 4.68
CA PHE A 41 5.09 -9.14 5.68
C PHE A 41 4.40 -7.92 5.07
N ALA A 42 4.99 -7.26 4.06
CA ALA A 42 4.33 -6.15 3.37
C ALA A 42 3.11 -6.62 2.58
N ILE A 43 3.17 -7.80 1.96
CA ILE A 43 2.05 -8.42 1.25
C ILE A 43 0.91 -8.72 2.22
N GLU A 44 1.22 -9.30 3.38
CA GLU A 44 0.24 -9.58 4.44
C GLU A 44 -0.46 -8.31 4.91
N ASP A 45 0.30 -7.25 5.21
CA ASP A 45 -0.26 -5.94 5.62
C ASP A 45 -1.21 -5.38 4.56
N VAL A 46 -0.83 -5.45 3.27
CA VAL A 46 -1.66 -4.96 2.16
C VAL A 46 -2.93 -5.79 2.01
N GLN A 47 -2.83 -7.12 2.12
CA GLN A 47 -3.99 -8.01 2.04
C GLN A 47 -4.97 -7.78 3.19
N GLU A 48 -4.44 -7.60 4.41
CA GLU A 48 -5.24 -7.25 5.58
C GLU A 48 -5.93 -5.90 5.40
N GLY A 49 -5.20 -4.88 4.91
CA GLY A 49 -5.77 -3.56 4.64
C GLY A 49 -6.89 -3.60 3.61
N ILE A 50 -6.69 -4.35 2.52
CA ILE A 50 -7.74 -4.61 1.52
C ILE A 50 -8.97 -5.26 2.18
N ALA A 51 -8.78 -6.29 3.00
CA ALA A 51 -9.89 -7.00 3.64
C ALA A 51 -10.68 -6.08 4.60
N ARG A 52 -9.98 -5.30 5.44
CA ARG A 52 -10.58 -4.33 6.37
C ARG A 52 -11.40 -3.28 5.64
N VAL A 53 -10.85 -2.68 4.58
CA VAL A 53 -11.54 -1.63 3.81
C VAL A 53 -12.69 -2.19 2.98
N ALA A 54 -12.51 -3.35 2.34
CA ALA A 54 -13.60 -4.02 1.62
C ALA A 54 -14.76 -4.39 2.54
N SER A 55 -14.47 -4.78 3.79
CA SER A 55 -15.51 -5.00 4.81
C SER A 55 -16.29 -3.72 5.11
N ARG A 56 -15.59 -2.59 5.32
CA ARG A 56 -16.24 -1.29 5.57
C ARG A 56 -17.09 -0.82 4.39
N LEU A 57 -16.60 -0.96 3.15
CA LEU A 57 -17.38 -0.61 1.97
C LEU A 57 -18.68 -1.43 1.85
N ARG A 58 -18.65 -2.72 2.18
CA ARG A 58 -19.86 -3.55 2.23
C ARG A 58 -20.85 -3.06 3.29
N GLN A 59 -20.38 -2.67 4.47
CA GLN A 59 -21.25 -2.07 5.51
C GLN A 59 -21.88 -0.75 5.04
N LEU A 60 -21.17 0.02 4.21
CA LEU A 60 -21.67 1.23 3.56
C LEU A 60 -22.54 0.95 2.32
N GLY A 61 -22.91 -0.31 2.08
CA GLY A 61 -23.80 -0.72 0.99
C GLY A 61 -23.15 -0.72 -0.40
N GLN A 62 -21.82 -0.67 -0.49
CA GLN A 62 -21.11 -0.72 -1.77
C GLN A 62 -20.84 -2.16 -2.22
N PRO A 63 -20.92 -2.45 -3.52
CA PRO A 63 -20.53 -3.74 -4.06
C PRO A 63 -19.02 -3.95 -3.90
N LEU A 64 -18.60 -5.22 -3.97
CA LEU A 64 -17.18 -5.55 -4.05
C LEU A 64 -16.60 -4.89 -5.31
N LEU A 65 -15.47 -4.22 -5.14
CA LEU A 65 -14.75 -3.62 -6.25
C LEU A 65 -14.27 -4.71 -7.20
N ASP A 66 -14.27 -4.42 -8.51
CA ASP A 66 -13.51 -5.21 -9.47
C ASP A 66 -12.04 -5.26 -9.03
N GLN A 67 -11.44 -6.44 -9.09
CA GLN A 67 -10.05 -6.68 -8.71
C GLN A 67 -9.08 -6.33 -9.84
N ASN A 68 -9.59 -5.89 -10.99
CA ASN A 68 -8.77 -5.38 -12.08
C ASN A 68 -8.09 -4.05 -11.72
N LEU A 69 -6.87 -3.87 -12.22
CA LEU A 69 -6.14 -2.61 -12.11
C LEU A 69 -6.79 -1.55 -13.01
N ASP A 70 -6.90 -0.34 -12.49
CA ASP A 70 -7.24 0.82 -13.31
C ASP A 70 -6.00 1.36 -14.05
N GLU A 71 -6.20 2.36 -14.90
CA GLU A 71 -5.11 2.94 -15.71
C GLU A 71 -3.95 3.46 -14.84
N ALA A 72 -4.25 4.03 -13.67
CA ALA A 72 -3.25 4.53 -12.73
C ALA A 72 -2.45 3.37 -12.11
N GLY A 73 -3.13 2.30 -11.69
CA GLY A 73 -2.50 1.08 -11.19
C GLY A 73 -1.62 0.41 -12.24
N GLU A 74 -2.13 0.28 -13.46
CA GLU A 74 -1.39 -0.22 -14.63
C GLU A 74 -0.13 0.62 -14.92
N LYS A 75 -0.24 1.95 -14.85
CA LYS A 75 0.91 2.85 -15.00
C LYS A 75 1.95 2.64 -13.91
N LEU A 76 1.52 2.45 -12.66
CA LEU A 76 2.42 2.19 -11.53
C LEU A 76 3.16 0.86 -11.71
N VAL A 77 2.47 -0.20 -12.14
CA VAL A 77 3.08 -1.51 -12.46
C VAL A 77 4.08 -1.38 -13.61
N ARG A 78 3.77 -0.61 -14.65
CA ARG A 78 4.74 -0.33 -15.73
C ARG A 78 5.98 0.38 -15.21
N GLN A 79 5.83 1.40 -14.35
CA GLN A 79 6.96 2.09 -13.74
C GLN A 79 7.82 1.14 -12.89
N TRP A 80 7.19 0.28 -12.11
CA TRP A 80 7.89 -0.77 -11.37
C TRP A 80 8.75 -1.66 -12.27
N ARG A 81 8.20 -2.14 -13.40
CA ARG A 81 8.92 -3.02 -14.33
C ARG A 81 10.13 -2.36 -15.00
N THR A 82 10.21 -1.03 -15.00
CA THR A 82 11.41 -0.31 -15.48
C THR A 82 12.59 -0.38 -14.51
N ARG A 83 12.38 -0.79 -13.25
CA ARG A 83 13.43 -0.87 -12.23
C ARG A 83 14.26 -2.13 -12.43
N ARG A 84 15.54 -1.94 -12.77
CA ARG A 84 16.45 -3.05 -13.11
C ARG A 84 17.26 -3.54 -11.92
N SER A 85 17.79 -2.63 -11.10
CA SER A 85 18.63 -2.99 -9.96
C SER A 85 17.81 -3.35 -8.72
N ALA A 86 18.40 -4.15 -7.82
CA ALA A 86 17.79 -4.45 -6.53
C ALA A 86 17.62 -3.17 -5.68
N GLU A 87 18.59 -2.26 -5.74
CA GLU A 87 18.52 -0.96 -5.08
C GLU A 87 17.33 -0.12 -5.56
N ASP A 88 17.16 0.03 -6.87
CA ASP A 88 16.03 0.80 -7.44
C ASP A 88 14.69 0.22 -7.03
N LYS A 89 14.61 -1.12 -6.96
CA LYS A 89 13.41 -1.84 -6.53
C LYS A 89 13.09 -1.58 -5.05
N LEU A 90 14.11 -1.65 -4.17
CA LEU A 90 13.96 -1.33 -2.74
C LEU A 90 13.53 0.12 -2.52
N LYS A 91 14.15 1.06 -3.25
CA LYS A 91 13.81 2.48 -3.22
C LYS A 91 12.39 2.73 -3.73
N PHE A 92 11.97 2.03 -4.77
CA PHE A 92 10.62 2.15 -5.32
C PHE A 92 9.54 1.75 -4.29
N VAL A 93 9.72 0.60 -3.62
CA VAL A 93 8.80 0.16 -2.56
C VAL A 93 8.78 1.17 -1.41
N ARG A 94 9.95 1.63 -0.96
CA ARG A 94 10.06 2.65 0.09
C ARG A 94 9.30 3.92 -0.27
N GLN A 95 9.49 4.43 -1.49
CA GLN A 95 8.81 5.64 -1.94
C GLN A 95 7.30 5.43 -1.99
N GLY A 96 6.85 4.23 -2.39
CA GLY A 96 5.44 3.84 -2.32
C GLY A 96 4.86 3.95 -0.91
N PHE A 97 5.57 3.43 0.10
CA PHE A 97 5.16 3.56 1.50
C PHE A 97 5.09 5.02 1.96
N LYS A 98 6.08 5.85 1.61
CA LYS A 98 6.08 7.29 1.95
C LYS A 98 4.87 8.00 1.31
N ASN A 99 4.66 7.80 0.01
CA ASN A 99 3.54 8.40 -0.71
C ASN A 99 2.19 7.98 -0.12
N GLN A 100 2.05 6.72 0.31
CA GLN A 100 0.83 6.23 0.93
C GLN A 100 0.60 6.81 2.33
N LEU A 101 1.65 7.02 3.13
CA LEU A 101 1.56 7.75 4.41
C LEU A 101 1.11 9.20 4.23
N GLU A 102 1.69 9.90 3.24
CA GLU A 102 1.27 11.26 2.88
C GLU A 102 -0.20 11.29 2.44
N TRP A 103 -0.61 10.31 1.62
CA TRP A 103 -2.00 10.17 1.18
C TRP A 103 -2.95 9.97 2.36
N TYR A 104 -2.62 9.11 3.34
CA TYR A 104 -3.45 8.96 4.54
C TYR A 104 -3.61 10.29 5.28
N GLY A 105 -2.51 11.02 5.52
CA GLY A 105 -2.53 12.31 6.18
C GLY A 105 -3.44 13.33 5.48
N ALA A 106 -3.43 13.34 4.15
CA ALA A 106 -4.30 14.21 3.35
C ALA A 106 -5.79 13.82 3.45
N ARG A 107 -6.11 12.52 3.46
CA ARG A 107 -7.50 12.02 3.39
C ARG A 107 -8.20 11.90 4.75
N LEU A 108 -7.48 11.87 5.87
CA LEU A 108 -8.10 11.75 7.20
C LEU A 108 -9.11 12.87 7.51
N LYS A 109 -8.89 14.09 6.99
CA LYS A 109 -9.81 15.22 7.16
C LYS A 109 -11.13 15.04 6.41
N GLU A 110 -11.12 14.31 5.31
CA GLU A 110 -12.30 14.02 4.49
C GLU A 110 -13.23 12.98 5.15
N LEU A 111 -12.73 12.27 6.17
CA LEU A 111 -13.45 11.23 6.92
C LEU A 111 -13.95 11.70 8.29
N LYS A 112 -13.90 13.00 8.60
CA LYS A 112 -14.26 13.54 9.92
C LYS A 112 -15.67 13.19 10.40
N ASP A 113 -16.59 12.95 9.46
CA ASP A 113 -18.00 12.64 9.72
C ASP A 113 -18.29 11.11 9.68
N ASP A 114 -17.24 10.28 9.57
CA ASP A 114 -17.32 8.82 9.57
C ASP A 114 -16.17 8.23 10.40
N ALA A 115 -16.41 8.14 11.72
CA ALA A 115 -15.41 7.73 12.71
C ALA A 115 -14.85 6.31 12.45
N ASP A 116 -15.67 5.37 11.96
CA ASP A 116 -15.20 4.02 11.68
C ASP A 116 -14.22 3.99 10.50
N SER A 117 -14.57 4.68 9.41
CA SER A 117 -13.70 4.78 8.23
C SER A 117 -12.41 5.53 8.57
N GLN A 118 -12.51 6.57 9.39
CA GLN A 118 -11.35 7.30 9.90
C GLN A 118 -10.45 6.39 10.75
N ALA A 119 -11.02 5.64 11.70
CA ALA A 119 -10.28 4.72 12.56
C ALA A 119 -9.54 3.64 11.76
N ILE A 120 -10.17 3.10 10.70
CA ILE A 120 -9.51 2.17 9.79
C ILE A 120 -8.29 2.82 9.12
N LEU A 121 -8.41 4.04 8.58
CA LEU A 121 -7.29 4.72 7.94
C LEU A 121 -6.16 5.06 8.92
N VAL A 122 -6.49 5.45 10.15
CA VAL A 122 -5.50 5.70 11.21
C VAL A 122 -4.72 4.43 11.52
N ALA A 123 -5.40 3.31 11.76
CA ALA A 123 -4.76 2.03 12.05
C ALA A 123 -3.85 1.57 10.89
N LEU A 124 -4.30 1.72 9.65
CA LEU A 124 -3.49 1.38 8.47
C LEU A 124 -2.27 2.30 8.31
N ALA A 125 -2.41 3.59 8.62
CA ALA A 125 -1.29 4.51 8.61
C ALA A 125 -0.24 4.16 9.68
N GLU A 126 -0.67 3.77 10.87
CA GLU A 126 0.24 3.31 11.94
C GLU A 126 0.98 2.03 11.57
N GLN A 127 0.27 1.03 11.04
CA GLN A 127 0.87 -0.21 10.53
C GLN A 127 1.91 0.09 9.43
N LEU A 128 1.58 0.99 8.50
CA LEU A 128 2.49 1.39 7.44
C LEU A 128 3.72 2.16 7.93
N ARG A 129 3.62 2.96 9.00
CA ARG A 129 4.78 3.63 9.60
C ARG A 129 5.78 2.61 10.13
N VAL A 130 5.31 1.61 10.87
CA VAL A 130 6.14 0.52 11.38
C VAL A 130 6.75 -0.28 10.21
N ARG A 131 5.96 -0.53 9.15
CA ARG A 131 6.46 -1.21 7.95
C ARG A 131 7.58 -0.43 7.26
N LEU A 132 7.40 0.89 7.10
CA LEU A 132 8.39 1.76 6.48
C LEU A 132 9.68 1.78 7.30
N GLU A 133 9.61 1.92 8.62
CA GLU A 133 10.79 1.90 9.50
C GLU A 133 11.58 0.58 9.36
N ARG A 134 10.87 -0.56 9.36
CA ARG A 134 11.49 -1.88 9.16
C ARG A 134 12.12 -2.00 7.77
N TRP A 135 11.47 -1.47 6.74
CA TRP A 135 11.99 -1.48 5.38
C TRP A 135 13.25 -0.61 5.23
N GLU A 136 13.27 0.57 5.87
CA GLU A 136 14.44 1.45 5.88
C GLU A 136 15.61 0.83 6.66
N THR A 137 15.32 0.08 7.73
CA THR A 137 16.32 -0.69 8.47
C THR A 137 16.96 -1.76 7.58
N LEU A 138 16.14 -2.54 6.86
CA LEU A 138 16.62 -3.50 5.87
C LEU A 138 17.52 -2.83 4.81
N MET A 139 17.10 -1.69 4.28
CA MET A 139 17.89 -0.96 3.27
C MET A 139 19.25 -0.54 3.82
N LYS A 140 19.32 -0.04 5.07
CA LYS A 140 20.59 0.31 5.74
C LYS A 140 21.50 -0.91 5.91
N GLU A 141 20.95 -2.04 6.35
CA GLU A 141 21.70 -3.30 6.50
C GLU A 141 22.27 -3.79 5.15
N MET A 142 21.51 -3.59 4.07
CA MET A 142 21.92 -3.88 2.69
C MET A 142 22.83 -2.80 2.07
N LYS A 143 23.20 -1.76 2.83
CA LYS A 143 24.01 -0.61 2.39
C LYS A 143 23.40 0.15 1.19
N VAL A 144 22.08 0.16 1.10
CA VAL A 144 21.34 0.93 0.09
C VAL A 144 21.07 2.32 0.63
N SER A 145 21.37 3.36 -0.16
CA SER A 145 21.12 4.74 0.26
C SER A 145 19.63 5.01 0.48
N LEU A 146 19.32 5.82 1.49
CA LEU A 146 17.96 6.33 1.75
C LEU A 146 17.71 7.70 1.10
N ASP A 147 18.75 8.28 0.50
CA ASP A 147 18.70 9.53 -0.26
C ASP A 147 18.16 9.29 -1.68
#